data_AF-A0AAV1ARF2-F1
#
_entry.id   AF-A0AAV1ARF2-F1
#
_cell.length_a   1.000
_cell.length_b   1.000
_cell.length_c   1.000
_cell.angle_alpha   90.00
_cell.angle_beta   90.00
_cell.angle_gamma   90.00
#
_symmetry.space_group_name_H-M   'P 1'
#
loop_
_entity.id
_entity.type
_entity.pdbx_description
1 polymer ?
#
loop_
_entity_poly.entity_id
_entity_poly.type
_entity_poly.pdbx_seq_one_letter_code
_entity_poly.pdbx_strand_id
1 'polypeptide(L)'
;MTQKSKLFKGQSKKKSIPANRHGKVPQTRKGKRFIKPSKVTKDMDADREVSKFINHCNEIKAATGATKDGGYLSIVKTAPVSSTSGADK
;
A
#
# COMPACT_ATOMS: atom_id res chain seq x y z
N MET A 1 -29.79 -14.54 -33.68
CA MET A 1 -28.35 -14.33 -33.98
C MET A 1 -27.88 -13.03 -33.32
N THR A 2 -27.42 -13.06 -32.06
CA THR A 2 -26.84 -11.88 -31.39
C THR A 2 -25.62 -12.28 -30.55
N GLN A 3 -24.49 -12.45 -31.24
CA GLN A 3 -23.18 -12.84 -30.71
C GLN A 3 -22.40 -11.62 -30.22
N LYS A 4 -22.90 -10.83 -29.25
CA LYS A 4 -22.18 -9.62 -28.78
C LYS A 4 -22.21 -9.34 -27.27
N SER A 5 -22.45 -10.35 -26.43
CA SER A 5 -22.41 -10.16 -24.96
C SER A 5 -21.02 -9.81 -24.41
N LYS A 6 -19.94 -10.13 -25.13
CA LYS A 6 -18.54 -9.90 -24.73
C LYS A 6 -17.92 -8.58 -25.20
N LEU A 7 -18.66 -7.75 -25.95
CA LEU A 7 -18.16 -6.53 -26.59
C LEU A 7 -18.48 -5.23 -25.82
N PHE A 8 -19.15 -5.32 -24.66
CA PHE A 8 -19.46 -4.14 -23.86
C PHE A 8 -18.20 -3.57 -23.18
N LYS A 9 -17.86 -2.34 -23.56
CA LYS A 9 -16.87 -1.48 -22.89
C LYS A 9 -17.38 -1.21 -21.46
N GLY A 10 -16.68 -1.71 -20.45
CA GLY A 10 -17.08 -1.60 -19.04
C GLY A 10 -17.11 -2.92 -18.26
N GLN A 11 -16.99 -4.06 -18.93
CA GLN A 11 -16.80 -5.34 -18.23
C GLN A 11 -15.43 -5.36 -17.55
N SER A 12 -15.42 -5.35 -16.21
CA SER A 12 -14.19 -5.44 -15.43
C SER A 12 -13.53 -6.78 -15.69
N LYS A 13 -12.46 -6.80 -16.49
CA LYS A 13 -11.58 -7.98 -16.58
C LYS A 13 -10.94 -8.16 -15.21
N LYS A 14 -11.45 -9.10 -14.41
CA LYS A 14 -10.76 -9.54 -13.19
C LYS A 14 -9.45 -10.15 -13.63
N LYS A 15 -8.34 -9.42 -13.45
CA LYS A 15 -7.00 -9.97 -13.70
C LYS A 15 -6.82 -11.13 -12.72
N SER A 16 -6.89 -12.35 -13.24
CA SER A 16 -6.61 -13.54 -12.44
C SER A 16 -5.16 -13.49 -12.00
N ILE A 17 -4.91 -13.74 -10.71
CA ILE A 17 -3.54 -13.80 -10.20
C ILE A 17 -2.83 -14.95 -10.92
N PRO A 18 -1.66 -14.72 -11.53
CA PRO A 18 -0.93 -15.78 -12.22
C PRO A 18 -0.58 -16.90 -11.24
N ALA A 19 -0.77 -18.14 -11.69
CA ALA A 19 -0.40 -19.30 -10.89
C ALA A 19 1.11 -19.36 -10.68
N ASN A 20 1.54 -19.94 -9.56
CA ASN A 20 2.96 -20.25 -9.33
C ASN A 20 3.45 -21.28 -10.37
N ARG A 21 4.77 -21.53 -10.46
CA ARG A 21 5.40 -22.48 -11.42
C ARG A 21 4.76 -23.89 -11.45
N HIS A 22 4.02 -24.27 -10.42
CA HIS A 22 3.30 -25.54 -10.31
C HIS A 22 1.77 -25.42 -10.51
N GLY A 23 1.28 -24.33 -11.11
CA GLY A 23 -0.16 -24.15 -11.42
C GLY A 23 -1.06 -23.84 -10.21
N LYS A 24 -0.50 -23.74 -9.00
CA LYS A 24 -1.28 -23.43 -7.79
C LYS A 24 -1.51 -21.93 -7.67
N VAL A 25 -2.76 -21.54 -7.41
CA VAL A 25 -3.13 -20.16 -7.06
C VAL A 25 -2.50 -19.84 -5.70
N PRO A 26 -1.69 -18.77 -5.56
CA PRO A 26 -1.09 -18.43 -4.28
C PRO A 26 -2.20 -18.08 -3.28
N GLN A 27 -2.43 -18.96 -2.31
CA GLN A 27 -3.39 -18.73 -1.24
C GLN A 27 -2.80 -17.69 -0.28
N THR A 28 -3.19 -16.43 -0.43
CA THR A 28 -2.98 -15.43 0.62
C THR A 28 -3.93 -15.77 1.78
N ARG A 29 -3.41 -16.43 2.84
CA ARG A 29 -4.19 -16.61 4.07
C ARG A 29 -4.67 -15.24 4.54
N LYS A 30 -5.97 -15.10 4.74
CA LYS A 30 -6.59 -13.94 5.41
C LYS A 30 -5.84 -13.73 6.73
N GLY A 31 -5.26 -12.55 6.92
CA GLY A 31 -4.44 -12.26 8.09
C GLY A 31 -2.95 -12.61 7.96
N LYS A 32 -2.36 -12.64 6.76
CA LYS A 32 -0.89 -12.50 6.63
C LYS A 32 -0.48 -11.22 7.34
N ARG A 33 -0.01 -11.36 8.59
CA ARG A 33 0.44 -10.25 9.43
C ARG A 33 1.68 -9.66 8.78
N PHE A 34 1.81 -8.35 8.81
CA PHE A 34 3.08 -7.70 8.54
C PHE A 34 4.05 -8.15 9.63
N ILE A 35 4.90 -9.12 9.31
CA ILE A 35 5.99 -9.57 10.17
C ILE A 35 7.19 -8.74 9.75
N LYS A 36 7.72 -7.94 10.69
CA LYS A 36 8.95 -7.19 10.43
C LYS A 36 10.04 -8.19 10.03
N PRO A 37 10.77 -7.93 8.93
CA PRO A 37 11.83 -8.84 8.50
C PRO A 37 12.88 -8.93 9.60
N SER A 38 13.34 -10.14 9.90
CA SER A 38 14.36 -10.39 10.92
C SER A 38 15.75 -9.88 10.52
N LYS A 39 15.96 -9.68 9.22
CA LYS A 39 17.19 -9.11 8.65
C LYS A 39 16.80 -7.98 7.71
N VAL A 40 17.36 -6.80 7.96
CA VAL A 40 17.24 -5.67 7.05
C VAL A 40 18.39 -5.78 6.05
N THR A 41 18.06 -5.83 4.76
CA THR A 41 19.05 -5.81 3.68
C THR A 41 19.28 -4.37 3.21
N LYS A 42 20.43 -4.11 2.57
CA LYS A 42 20.76 -2.78 2.03
C LYS A 42 19.69 -2.25 1.05
N ASP A 43 19.12 -3.14 0.24
CA ASP A 43 18.05 -2.79 -0.69
C ASP A 43 16.80 -2.30 0.06
N MET A 44 16.46 -2.91 1.21
CA MET A 44 15.33 -2.47 2.03
C MET A 44 15.53 -1.09 2.63
N ASP A 45 16.78 -0.72 2.94
CA ASP A 45 17.09 0.62 3.44
C ASP A 45 17.05 1.66 2.32
N ALA A 46 17.53 1.31 1.12
CA ALA A 46 17.35 2.16 -0.06
C ALA A 46 15.86 2.39 -0.38
N ASP A 47 15.03 1.34 -0.34
CA ASP A 47 13.59 1.45 -0.55
C ASP A 47 12.91 2.34 0.51
N ARG A 48 13.40 2.30 1.76
CA ARG A 48 12.91 3.18 2.84
C ARG A 48 13.27 4.63 2.58
N GLU A 49 14.48 4.92 2.10
CA GLU A 49 14.91 6.28 1.76
C GLU A 49 14.09 6.86 0.62
N VAL A 50 13.87 6.07 -0.44
CA VAL A 50 12.99 6.44 -1.56
C VAL A 50 11.56 6.70 -1.08
N SER A 51 11.03 5.84 -0.21
CA SER A 51 9.68 6.01 0.34
C SER A 51 9.56 7.29 1.18
N LYS A 52 10.57 7.60 2.01
CA LYS A 52 10.62 8.85 2.79
C LYS A 52 10.63 10.07 1.89
N PHE A 53 11.45 10.05 0.83
CA PHE A 53 11.54 11.13 -0.13
C PHE A 53 10.20 11.38 -0.83
N ILE A 54 9.56 10.31 -1.32
CA ILE A 54 8.25 10.39 -1.97
C ILE A 54 7.19 10.96 -1.02
N ASN A 55 7.16 10.50 0.24
CA ASN A 55 6.21 10.98 1.23
C ASN A 55 6.42 12.48 1.50
N HIS A 56 7.65 12.91 1.69
CA HIS A 56 7.98 14.33 1.89
C HIS A 56 7.51 15.20 0.71
N CYS A 57 7.75 14.76 -0.53
CA CYS A 57 7.26 15.47 -1.71
C CYS A 57 5.73 15.55 -1.78
N ASN A 58 5.04 14.46 -1.43
CA ASN A 58 3.58 14.41 -1.41
C ASN A 58 3.00 15.31 -0.31
N GLU A 59 3.62 15.32 0.87
CA GLU A 59 3.24 16.18 2.00
C GLU A 59 3.38 17.66 1.63
N ILE A 60 4.52 18.07 1.05
CA ILE A 60 4.73 19.45 0.59
C ILE A 60 3.70 19.83 -0.48
N LYS A 61 3.42 18.94 -1.43
CA LYS A 61 2.45 19.19 -2.49
C LYS A 61 1.04 19.40 -1.92
N ALA A 62 0.65 18.58 -0.96
CA ALA A 62 -0.63 18.71 -0.26
C ALA A 62 -0.69 20.01 0.55
N ALA A 63 0.36 20.33 1.31
CA ALA A 63 0.45 21.55 2.09
C ALA A 63 0.37 22.80 1.20
N THR A 64 1.08 22.81 0.07
CA THR A 64 1.07 23.92 -0.88
C THR A 64 -0.31 24.12 -1.50
N GLY A 65 -1.01 23.02 -1.83
CA GLY A 65 -2.39 23.07 -2.30
C GLY A 65 -3.32 23.72 -1.28
N ALA A 66 -3.26 23.27 -0.02
CA ALA A 66 -4.09 23.82 1.04
C ALA A 66 -3.80 25.31 1.31
N THR A 67 -2.52 25.70 1.36
CA THR A 67 -2.10 27.10 1.55
C THR A 67 -2.60 28.01 0.43
N LYS A 68 -2.63 27.52 -0.81
CA LYS A 68 -3.16 28.27 -1.96
C LYS A 68 -4.66 28.54 -1.83
N ASP A 69 -5.40 27.60 -1.27
CA ASP A 69 -6.85 27.73 -1.05
C ASP A 69 -7.17 28.50 0.25
N GLY A 70 -6.16 29.09 0.89
CA GLY A 70 -6.28 29.88 2.12
C GLY A 70 -6.42 29.04 3.40
N GLY A 71 -6.26 27.72 3.31
CA GLY A 71 -6.30 26.80 4.44
C GLY A 71 -4.90 26.40 4.93
N TYR A 72 -4.83 25.74 6.08
CA TYR A 72 -3.59 25.19 6.65
C TYR A 72 -3.82 23.73 7.01
N LEU A 73 -2.86 22.85 6.71
CA LEU A 73 -2.89 21.47 7.19
C LEU A 73 -2.31 21.41 8.60
N SER A 74 -3.06 20.87 9.56
CA SER A 74 -2.54 20.55 10.89
C SER A 74 -2.23 19.06 10.99
N ILE A 75 -1.11 18.72 11.62
CA ILE A 75 -0.79 17.33 11.93
C ILE A 75 -1.67 16.93 13.12
N VAL A 76 -2.72 16.16 12.85
CA VAL A 76 -3.49 15.50 13.90
C VAL A 76 -2.60 14.42 14.49
N LYS A 77 -2.07 14.66 15.70
CA LYS A 77 -1.28 13.69 16.44
C LYS A 77 -2.19 12.56 16.86
N THR A 78 -2.29 11.52 16.03
CA THR A 78 -2.96 10.29 16.43
C THR A 78 -2.21 9.73 17.63
N ALA A 79 -2.94 9.26 18.64
CA ALA A 79 -2.35 8.64 19.82
C ALA A 79 -1.22 7.69 19.41
N PRO A 80 -0.07 7.70 20.11
CA PRO A 80 1.05 6.86 19.74
C PRO A 80 0.52 5.43 19.62
N VAL A 81 0.59 4.86 18.42
CA VAL A 81 0.35 3.44 18.24
C VAL A 81 1.37 2.77 19.13
N SER A 82 0.90 2.24 20.26
CA SER A 82 1.70 1.47 21.17
C SER A 82 2.44 0.44 20.34
N SER A 83 3.76 0.57 20.30
CA SER A 83 4.65 -0.53 19.97
C SER A 83 4.36 -1.61 21.01
N THR A 84 3.35 -2.44 20.80
CA THR A 84 3.21 -3.70 21.54
C THR A 84 4.28 -4.64 20.98
N SER A 85 5.54 -4.32 21.29
CA SER A 85 6.54 -5.33 21.56
C SER A 85 5.97 -6.19 22.68
N GLY A 86 5.85 -7.49 22.43
CA GLY A 86 5.36 -8.44 23.42
C GLY A 86 6.16 -8.36 24.71
N ALA A 87 5.44 -8.40 25.82
CA ALA A 87 5.92 -8.86 27.11
C ALA A 87 4.71 -9.41 27.89
N ASP A 88 4.85 -10.66 28.30
CA ASP A 88 4.21 -11.33 29.44
C ASP A 88 2.69 -11.59 29.44
N LYS A 89 2.29 -12.79 29.00
CA LYS A 89 1.89 -13.94 29.84
C LYS A 89 1.51 -15.14 28.98
#